data_AF-A0A939R0Q0-F1
#
_entry.id   AF-A0A939R0Q0-F1
#
_cell.length_a   1.000
_cell.length_b   1.000
_cell.length_c   1.000
_cell.angle_alpha   90.00
_cell.angle_beta   90.00
_cell.angle_gamma   90.00
#
_symmetry.space_group_name_H-M   'P 1'
#
loop_
_entity.id
_entity.type
_entity.pdbx_description
1 polymer ?
#
loop_
_entity_poly.entity_id
_entity_poly.type
_entity_poly.pdbx_seq_one_letter_code
_entity_poly.pdbx_strand_id
1 'polypeptide(L)'
;MTISHRLVLLTLLLSIPGLNAYASPGSLDRQRLPEPVYSLEPGYVELYWKAWELAWDHIEVDDGMVQSPFMDEAWYDRNTGKDGRIWIWDTEFMALFCKYAPDVFPGIQSLDNFYGPILDSLPSSQIIHHPDNPAFFPWVEWEYYQFTGDKARIDTLITVKGYLPRFYDYYRSIKRGSRFPFTDQKVKLEFKDIGFVWGGDQSGMDNSPRKDKGSILWVDALGQQALAALYIWKLAAEVGNKEVEKRFRREYRLLRKLLNRYYWDRQDACYYDIFEDNHSFTHTLTPASFWPVLAQVPSRCNARKMAEYALAPERLGGERPWKSVSASDPAFVADGGQYWRGGIWLPTAYMGIKALESYGIQDLADWTSAALLREMLSVYRDFDPHTIWECYDPSADKPALDKKGAIVRKDFCGWSALGPISLFIENVIGIREVDAGKKLVRWDIIRKEGSVGLKRLCFGGIRTDLLCQDGTVTIISDGPYTLILNGKRIHIPSGETSFALQ
;
A
#
# COMPACT_ATOMS: atom_id res chain seq x y z
N MET A 1 -4.40 -13.97 -66.68
CA MET A 1 -4.87 -14.91 -65.64
C MET A 1 -3.74 -15.04 -64.62
N THR A 2 -3.79 -14.34 -63.47
CA THR A 2 -4.36 -14.79 -62.18
C THR A 2 -3.64 -16.06 -61.66
N ILE A 3 -3.10 -16.16 -60.44
CA ILE A 3 -3.55 -15.73 -59.09
C ILE A 3 -2.27 -15.57 -58.20
N SER A 4 -1.84 -14.37 -57.81
CA SER A 4 -2.06 -13.65 -56.53
C SER A 4 -1.75 -14.41 -55.22
N HIS A 5 -0.56 -14.14 -54.67
CA HIS A 5 -0.19 -14.39 -53.27
C HIS A 5 -0.86 -13.35 -52.35
N ARG A 6 -1.58 -13.80 -51.32
CA ARG A 6 -1.96 -12.96 -50.16
C ARG A 6 -1.18 -13.40 -48.94
N LEU A 7 -0.11 -12.66 -48.66
CA LEU A 7 0.54 -12.58 -47.36
C LEU A 7 -0.40 -11.74 -46.47
N VAL A 8 -1.04 -12.35 -45.48
CA VAL A 8 -1.80 -11.61 -44.47
C VAL A 8 -0.78 -11.12 -43.44
N LEU A 9 -0.24 -9.91 -43.66
CA LEU A 9 0.39 -9.14 -42.60
C LEU A 9 -0.73 -8.67 -41.67
N LEU A 10 -0.87 -9.32 -40.51
CA LEU A 10 -1.65 -8.76 -39.42
C LEU A 10 -0.77 -7.70 -38.75
N THR A 11 -0.85 -6.46 -39.24
CA THR A 11 -0.32 -5.30 -38.53
C THR A 11 -1.22 -5.07 -37.32
N LEU A 12 -0.87 -5.67 -36.18
CA LEU A 12 -1.42 -5.29 -34.88
C LEU A 12 -0.91 -3.88 -34.54
N LEU A 13 -1.65 -2.88 -35.03
CA LEU A 13 -1.65 -1.54 -34.44
C LEU A 13 -2.28 -1.67 -33.05
N LEU A 14 -1.46 -2.03 -32.06
CA LEU A 14 -1.75 -1.72 -30.66
C LEU A 14 -1.68 -0.19 -30.54
N SER A 15 -2.81 0.45 -30.81
CA SER A 15 -3.09 1.78 -30.31
C SER A 15 -3.26 1.64 -28.80
N ILE A 16 -2.18 1.87 -28.06
CA ILE A 16 -2.22 2.08 -26.61
C ILE A 16 -2.96 3.40 -26.40
N PRO A 17 -4.17 3.43 -25.81
CA PRO A 17 -4.73 4.68 -25.33
C PRO A 17 -3.97 5.05 -24.06
N GLY A 18 -3.28 6.18 -24.06
CA GLY A 18 -2.70 6.77 -22.85
C GLY A 18 -1.18 6.97 -22.84
N LEU A 19 -0.58 7.45 -23.93
CA LEU A 19 0.62 8.31 -23.78
C LEU A 19 0.14 9.69 -23.32
N ASN A 20 -0.18 9.84 -22.03
CA ASN A 20 -0.08 11.15 -21.42
C ASN A 20 1.41 11.44 -21.32
N ALA A 21 1.90 12.31 -22.19
CA ALA A 21 3.25 12.84 -22.09
C ALA A 21 3.37 13.56 -20.74
N TYR A 22 4.01 12.92 -19.76
CA TYR A 22 4.41 13.59 -18.54
C TYR A 22 5.44 14.65 -18.93
N ALA A 23 5.06 15.93 -18.85
CA ALA A 23 5.97 17.03 -19.13
C ALA A 23 7.08 17.09 -18.05
N SER A 24 8.30 17.52 -18.42
CA SER A 24 9.37 17.86 -17.48
C SER A 24 8.85 18.68 -16.29
N PRO A 25 9.36 18.50 -15.06
CA PRO A 25 8.68 19.04 -13.90
C PRO A 25 8.81 20.56 -13.86
N GLY A 26 7.77 21.24 -14.35
CA GLY A 26 7.38 22.55 -13.85
C GLY A 26 6.88 22.42 -12.40
N SER A 27 6.36 23.52 -11.85
CA SER A 27 5.69 23.49 -10.55
C SER A 27 4.50 22.52 -10.56
N LEU A 28 4.35 21.75 -9.48
CA LEU A 28 3.17 20.90 -9.26
C LEU A 28 1.87 21.71 -9.39
N ASP A 29 1.00 21.32 -10.31
CA ASP A 29 -0.33 21.92 -10.44
C ASP A 29 -1.33 21.27 -9.48
N ARG A 30 -1.58 21.93 -8.35
CA ARG A 30 -2.52 21.49 -7.31
C ARG A 30 -3.98 21.39 -7.79
N GLN A 31 -4.35 21.99 -8.93
CA GLN A 31 -5.71 21.87 -9.47
C GLN A 31 -6.00 20.49 -10.07
N ARG A 32 -4.95 19.73 -10.37
CA ARG A 32 -5.03 18.33 -10.84
C ARG A 32 -5.09 17.32 -9.70
N LEU A 33 -4.98 17.78 -8.45
CA LEU A 33 -5.02 16.97 -7.25
C LEU A 33 -6.35 17.15 -6.51
N PRO A 34 -6.80 16.12 -5.76
CA PRO A 34 -7.86 16.30 -4.77
C PRO A 34 -7.47 17.37 -3.75
N GLU A 35 -8.42 18.18 -3.32
CA GLU A 35 -8.23 19.21 -2.29
C GLU A 35 -9.01 18.84 -1.04
N PRO A 36 -8.33 18.46 0.04
CA PRO A 36 -8.99 18.22 1.30
C PRO A 36 -9.45 19.54 1.92
N VAL A 37 -10.64 19.52 2.49
CA VAL A 37 -11.15 20.58 3.35
C VAL A 37 -11.26 19.99 4.75
N TYR A 38 -10.55 20.57 5.72
CA TYR A 38 -10.61 20.13 7.11
C TYR A 38 -10.30 21.30 8.06
N SER A 39 -11.34 21.94 8.59
CA SER A 39 -11.17 23.16 9.39
C SER A 39 -10.77 22.91 10.85
N LEU A 40 -10.93 21.69 11.36
CA LEU A 40 -10.63 21.36 12.77
C LEU A 40 -9.14 21.35 13.07
N GLU A 41 -8.31 21.01 12.08
CA GLU A 41 -6.85 21.11 12.16
C GLU A 41 -6.30 21.46 10.77
N PRO A 42 -6.19 22.75 10.43
CA PRO A 42 -5.66 23.21 9.15
C PRO A 42 -4.25 22.69 8.84
N GLY A 43 -3.47 22.34 9.87
CA GLY A 43 -2.15 21.73 9.71
C GLY A 43 -2.14 20.40 8.96
N TYR A 44 -3.22 19.62 9.04
CA TYR A 44 -3.33 18.41 8.23
C TYR A 44 -3.42 18.71 6.74
N VAL A 45 -4.05 19.83 6.36
CA VAL A 45 -4.10 20.30 4.97
C VAL A 45 -2.72 20.80 4.52
N GLU A 46 -1.98 21.49 5.38
CA GLU A 46 -0.59 21.91 5.11
C GLU A 46 0.32 20.70 4.87
N LEU A 47 0.26 19.71 5.76
CA LEU A 47 1.05 18.48 5.66
C LEU A 47 0.67 17.64 4.43
N TYR A 48 -0.61 17.57 4.08
CA TYR A 48 -1.10 16.96 2.83
C TYR A 48 -0.45 17.57 1.60
N TRP A 49 -0.40 18.90 1.52
CA TRP A 49 0.22 19.58 0.38
C TRP A 49 1.73 19.39 0.36
N LYS A 50 2.40 19.42 1.52
CA LYS A 50 3.83 19.12 1.62
C LYS A 50 4.15 17.70 1.12
N ALA A 51 3.30 16.73 1.42
CA ALA A 51 3.45 15.36 0.95
C ALA A 51 3.39 15.25 -0.57
N TRP A 52 2.43 15.93 -1.22
CA TRP A 52 2.34 15.94 -2.68
C TRP A 52 3.50 16.66 -3.36
N GLU A 53 3.99 17.76 -2.78
CA GLU A 53 5.18 18.46 -3.29
C GLU A 53 6.41 17.56 -3.25
N LEU A 54 6.67 16.91 -2.12
CA LEU A 54 7.78 15.97 -2.00
C LEU A 54 7.60 14.76 -2.94
N ALA A 55 6.39 14.20 -3.07
CA ALA A 55 6.15 13.12 -4.01
C ALA A 55 6.38 13.55 -5.47
N TRP A 56 6.06 14.80 -5.83
CA TRP A 56 6.30 15.36 -7.16
C TRP A 56 7.79 15.49 -7.45
N ASP A 57 8.56 15.88 -6.42
CA ASP A 57 10.01 15.94 -6.49
C ASP A 57 10.67 14.56 -6.62
N HIS A 58 9.92 13.46 -6.48
CA HIS A 58 10.40 12.08 -6.66
C HIS A 58 9.84 11.41 -7.93
N ILE A 59 9.31 12.18 -8.89
CA ILE A 59 9.03 11.65 -10.24
C ILE A 59 10.32 11.73 -11.06
N GLU A 60 10.80 10.57 -11.51
CA GLU A 60 12.03 10.46 -12.28
C GLU A 60 11.76 10.00 -13.72
N VAL A 61 12.63 10.44 -14.64
CA VAL A 61 12.61 10.07 -16.06
C VAL A 61 13.91 9.35 -16.38
N ASP A 62 13.80 8.10 -16.80
CA ASP A 62 14.92 7.29 -17.28
C ASP A 62 14.47 6.45 -18.48
N ASP A 63 14.95 6.79 -19.67
CA ASP A 63 14.60 6.10 -20.92
C ASP A 63 15.10 4.64 -20.98
N GLY A 64 15.98 4.23 -20.06
CA GLY A 64 16.44 2.85 -19.93
C GLY A 64 15.50 1.94 -19.12
N MET A 65 14.44 2.51 -18.54
CA MET A 65 13.44 1.78 -17.77
C MET A 65 12.34 1.19 -18.67
N VAL A 66 11.69 0.13 -18.19
CA VAL A 66 10.53 -0.47 -18.89
C VAL A 66 9.37 0.53 -18.92
N GLN A 67 9.19 1.28 -17.83
CA GLN A 67 8.23 2.36 -17.69
C GLN A 67 8.96 3.62 -17.22
N SER A 68 8.79 4.71 -17.98
CA SER A 68 9.27 6.06 -17.68
C SER A 68 8.18 7.08 -18.04
N PRO A 69 7.91 8.11 -17.21
CA PRO A 69 8.47 8.31 -15.87
C PRO A 69 8.00 7.25 -14.88
N PHE A 70 8.65 7.21 -13.72
CA PHE A 70 8.32 6.36 -12.58
C PHE A 70 8.45 7.14 -11.25
N MET A 71 7.91 6.55 -10.19
CA MET A 71 8.04 7.07 -8.82
C MET A 71 9.32 6.54 -8.17
N ASP A 72 10.25 7.42 -7.80
CA ASP A 72 11.44 7.07 -7.02
C ASP A 72 11.16 7.03 -5.52
N GLU A 73 11.79 6.10 -4.82
CA GLU A 73 11.53 5.84 -3.41
C GLU A 73 12.37 6.74 -2.48
N ALA A 74 12.75 7.92 -2.96
CA ALA A 74 13.65 8.90 -2.34
C ALA A 74 15.12 8.46 -2.23
N TRP A 75 15.58 7.65 -3.20
CA TRP A 75 16.94 7.11 -3.29
C TRP A 75 17.66 7.45 -4.60
N TYR A 76 16.98 8.06 -5.57
CA TYR A 76 17.59 8.46 -6.84
C TYR A 76 18.49 9.68 -6.69
N ASP A 77 19.80 9.50 -6.89
CA ASP A 77 20.74 10.62 -6.98
C ASP A 77 20.77 11.20 -8.40
N ARG A 78 20.07 12.33 -8.58
CA ARG A 78 20.01 13.10 -9.84
C ARG A 78 21.37 13.60 -10.35
N ASN A 79 22.38 13.74 -9.48
CA ASN A 79 23.69 14.27 -9.89
C ASN A 79 24.60 13.20 -10.48
N THR A 80 24.46 11.96 -10.02
CA THR A 80 25.32 10.85 -10.45
C THR A 80 24.59 9.86 -11.36
N GLY A 81 23.25 9.93 -11.41
CA GLY A 81 22.40 8.88 -12.00
C GLY A 81 22.64 7.51 -11.32
N LYS A 82 23.28 7.51 -10.15
CA LYS A 82 23.82 6.34 -9.46
C LYS A 82 23.46 6.41 -7.98
N ASP A 83 22.30 5.84 -7.69
CA ASP A 83 22.28 4.63 -6.86
C ASP A 83 21.39 3.50 -7.41
N GLY A 84 20.79 3.73 -8.60
CA GLY A 84 20.58 2.68 -9.59
C GLY A 84 19.57 1.62 -9.17
N ARG A 85 18.64 1.92 -8.26
CA ARG A 85 17.83 0.89 -7.59
C ARG A 85 16.39 1.30 -7.41
N ILE A 86 15.54 0.28 -7.45
CA ILE A 86 14.11 0.34 -7.16
C ILE A 86 13.75 -0.78 -6.18
N TRP A 87 12.70 -0.56 -5.39
CA TRP A 87 12.24 -1.45 -4.33
C TRP A 87 10.78 -1.81 -4.52
N ILE A 88 10.49 -3.12 -4.53
CA ILE A 88 9.14 -3.62 -4.82
C ILE A 88 8.13 -3.06 -3.81
N TRP A 89 8.34 -3.29 -2.51
CA TRP A 89 7.32 -2.96 -1.51
C TRP A 89 7.17 -1.43 -1.32
N ASP A 90 8.24 -0.64 -1.50
CA ASP A 90 8.21 0.81 -1.45
C ASP A 90 7.32 1.34 -2.58
N THR A 91 7.61 0.93 -3.83
CA THR A 91 6.80 1.33 -5.00
C THR A 91 5.34 0.89 -4.82
N GLU A 92 5.09 -0.32 -4.30
CA GLU A 92 3.74 -0.81 -4.02
C GLU A 92 2.99 0.09 -3.00
N PHE A 93 3.66 0.51 -1.93
CA PHE A 93 3.09 1.45 -0.97
C PHE A 93 2.91 2.86 -1.53
N MET A 94 3.81 3.31 -2.40
CA MET A 94 3.68 4.61 -3.04
C MET A 94 2.48 4.68 -3.98
N ALA A 95 2.30 3.62 -4.77
CA ALA A 95 1.15 3.47 -5.64
C ALA A 95 -0.17 3.67 -4.83
N LEU A 96 -0.26 3.15 -3.61
CA LEU A 96 -1.47 3.25 -2.79
C LEU A 96 -1.89 4.68 -2.40
N PHE A 97 -1.00 5.67 -2.43
CA PHE A 97 -1.40 7.09 -2.34
C PHE A 97 -1.48 7.76 -3.72
N CYS A 98 -0.66 7.35 -4.69
CA CYS A 98 -0.73 7.87 -6.07
C CYS A 98 -2.08 7.57 -6.75
N LYS A 99 -2.85 6.58 -6.27
CA LYS A 99 -4.21 6.25 -6.77
C LYS A 99 -5.19 7.44 -6.75
N TYR A 100 -4.93 8.44 -5.90
CA TYR A 100 -5.74 9.66 -5.81
C TYR A 100 -5.47 10.67 -6.94
N ALA A 101 -4.38 10.53 -7.70
CA ALA A 101 -4.04 11.39 -8.82
C ALA A 101 -3.25 10.64 -9.92
N PRO A 102 -3.84 9.60 -10.54
CA PRO A 102 -3.15 8.70 -11.45
C PRO A 102 -2.66 9.37 -12.76
N ASP A 103 -3.27 10.49 -13.14
CA ASP A 103 -2.86 11.29 -14.32
C ASP A 103 -1.62 12.16 -14.04
N VAL A 104 -1.24 12.33 -12.77
CA VAL A 104 -0.12 13.18 -12.34
C VAL A 104 1.05 12.30 -11.91
N PHE A 105 0.79 11.25 -11.14
CA PHE A 105 1.82 10.39 -10.54
C PHE A 105 1.81 8.99 -11.18
N PRO A 106 2.94 8.52 -11.74
CA PRO A 106 3.03 7.21 -12.41
C PRO A 106 3.10 6.03 -11.42
N GLY A 107 2.27 6.02 -10.38
CA GLY A 107 2.34 5.03 -9.29
C GLY A 107 2.10 3.59 -9.77
N ILE A 108 0.94 3.31 -10.38
CA ILE A 108 0.62 1.94 -10.85
C ILE A 108 1.51 1.50 -12.01
N GLN A 109 1.86 2.44 -12.89
CA GLN A 109 2.73 2.16 -14.03
C GLN A 109 4.14 1.77 -13.55
N SER A 110 4.63 2.35 -12.44
CA SER A 110 5.93 2.00 -11.87
C SER A 110 6.06 0.52 -11.54
N LEU A 111 4.94 -0.19 -11.29
CA LEU A 111 4.96 -1.65 -11.06
C LEU A 111 5.42 -2.45 -12.28
N ASP A 112 5.28 -1.89 -13.49
CA ASP A 112 5.68 -2.54 -14.75
C ASP A 112 7.22 -2.67 -14.84
N ASN A 113 7.97 -1.84 -14.07
CA ASN A 113 9.42 -1.96 -13.89
C ASN A 113 9.83 -3.19 -13.06
N PHE A 114 8.90 -3.91 -12.44
CA PHE A 114 9.15 -5.21 -11.82
C PHE A 114 8.63 -6.35 -12.67
N TYR A 115 7.42 -6.24 -13.22
CA TYR A 115 6.85 -7.30 -14.06
C TYR A 115 7.73 -7.59 -15.28
N GLY A 116 8.15 -6.56 -16.00
CA GLY A 116 8.96 -6.69 -17.21
C GLY A 116 10.30 -7.40 -16.96
N PRO A 117 11.17 -6.88 -16.09
CA PRO A 117 12.48 -7.48 -15.84
C PRO A 117 12.41 -8.85 -15.18
N ILE A 118 11.54 -9.04 -14.18
CA ILE A 118 11.49 -10.32 -13.42
C ILE A 118 10.86 -11.43 -14.25
N LEU A 119 9.71 -11.17 -14.90
CA LEU A 119 8.94 -12.23 -15.53
C LEU A 119 9.27 -12.38 -17.02
N ASP A 120 9.56 -11.29 -17.71
CA ASP A 120 9.79 -11.28 -19.16
C ASP A 120 11.26 -11.03 -19.53
N SER A 121 12.15 -10.89 -18.55
CA SER A 121 13.60 -10.65 -18.76
C SER A 121 13.89 -9.41 -19.61
N LEU A 122 13.01 -8.41 -19.53
CA LEU A 122 13.24 -7.12 -20.17
C LEU A 122 14.45 -6.41 -19.53
N PRO A 123 15.27 -5.71 -20.31
CA PRO A 123 16.35 -4.91 -19.76
C PRO A 123 15.79 -3.75 -18.92
N SER A 124 16.57 -3.33 -17.93
CA SER A 124 16.31 -2.13 -17.13
C SER A 124 17.66 -1.48 -16.82
N SER A 125 17.71 -0.15 -16.89
CA SER A 125 18.84 0.65 -16.42
C SER A 125 18.98 0.64 -14.89
N GLN A 126 17.91 0.31 -14.17
CA GLN A 126 17.87 0.23 -12.71
C GLN A 126 17.93 -1.23 -12.23
N ILE A 127 18.44 -1.42 -11.03
CA ILE A 127 18.63 -2.71 -10.37
C ILE A 127 17.50 -2.90 -9.36
N ILE A 128 16.78 -4.01 -9.45
CA ILE A 128 15.80 -4.37 -8.42
C ILE A 128 16.58 -4.78 -7.18
N HIS A 129 16.49 -3.99 -6.10
CA HIS A 129 17.37 -4.19 -4.94
C HIS A 129 17.14 -5.55 -4.30
N HIS A 130 15.90 -5.88 -3.96
CA HIS A 130 15.55 -7.18 -3.41
C HIS A 130 14.52 -7.86 -4.33
N PRO A 131 14.91 -8.91 -5.07
CA PRO A 131 14.01 -9.57 -6.02
C PRO A 131 12.88 -10.34 -5.31
N ASP A 132 13.07 -10.60 -4.02
CA ASP A 132 12.19 -11.32 -3.12
C ASP A 132 11.70 -10.43 -1.96
N ASN A 133 11.60 -9.11 -2.18
CA ASN A 133 10.97 -8.17 -1.23
C ASN A 133 9.45 -8.46 -1.08
N PRO A 134 8.72 -8.00 -0.06
CA PRO A 134 7.27 -8.20 -0.01
C PRO A 134 6.63 -7.83 -1.35
N ALA A 135 5.86 -8.75 -1.94
CA ALA A 135 5.19 -8.56 -3.23
C ALA A 135 3.70 -8.81 -3.07
N PHE A 136 2.94 -7.73 -2.94
CA PHE A 136 1.48 -7.73 -2.80
C PHE A 136 0.78 -7.00 -3.96
N PHE A 137 1.38 -7.06 -5.15
CA PHE A 137 0.92 -6.45 -6.39
C PHE A 137 -0.58 -6.61 -6.64
N PRO A 138 -1.19 -7.79 -6.45
CA PRO A 138 -2.62 -7.95 -6.70
C PRO A 138 -3.50 -7.07 -5.81
N TRP A 139 -3.08 -6.78 -4.57
CA TRP A 139 -3.79 -5.87 -3.68
C TRP A 139 -3.68 -4.43 -4.20
N VAL A 140 -2.48 -3.98 -4.58
CA VAL A 140 -2.28 -2.62 -5.13
C VAL A 140 -3.05 -2.41 -6.44
N GLU A 141 -2.99 -3.37 -7.36
CA GLU A 141 -3.74 -3.34 -8.62
C GLU A 141 -5.26 -3.32 -8.37
N TRP A 142 -5.74 -4.02 -7.34
CA TRP A 142 -7.14 -3.94 -6.94
C TRP A 142 -7.52 -2.55 -6.44
N GLU A 143 -6.72 -1.95 -5.57
CA GLU A 143 -6.96 -0.60 -5.04
C GLU A 143 -6.99 0.45 -6.15
N TYR A 144 -6.10 0.36 -7.14
CA TYR A 144 -6.18 1.22 -8.33
C TYR A 144 -7.40 0.94 -9.19
N TYR A 145 -7.70 -0.33 -9.43
CA TYR A 145 -8.86 -0.72 -10.23
C TYR A 145 -10.17 -0.18 -9.64
N GLN A 146 -10.27 -0.10 -8.30
CA GLN A 146 -11.40 0.53 -7.63
C GLN A 146 -11.58 2.02 -8.00
N PHE A 147 -10.51 2.75 -8.29
CA PHE A 147 -10.57 4.16 -8.71
C PHE A 147 -10.70 4.33 -10.23
N THR A 148 -10.02 3.50 -11.03
CA THR A 148 -9.95 3.69 -12.48
C THR A 148 -11.04 2.94 -13.23
N GLY A 149 -11.46 1.77 -12.72
CA GLY A 149 -12.30 0.83 -13.45
C GLY A 149 -11.63 0.20 -14.68
N ASP A 150 -10.30 0.31 -14.82
CA ASP A 150 -9.55 -0.14 -16.00
C ASP A 150 -9.49 -1.67 -16.12
N LYS A 151 -10.51 -2.24 -16.75
CA LYS A 151 -10.58 -3.69 -17.03
C LYS A 151 -9.53 -4.15 -18.04
N ALA A 152 -9.01 -3.26 -18.91
CA ALA A 152 -8.02 -3.64 -19.91
C ALA A 152 -6.66 -3.92 -19.26
N ARG A 153 -6.25 -3.09 -18.28
CA ARG A 153 -5.08 -3.39 -17.44
C ARG A 153 -5.27 -4.71 -16.70
N ILE A 154 -6.42 -4.92 -16.06
CA ILE A 154 -6.66 -6.17 -15.31
C ILE A 154 -6.66 -7.40 -16.22
N ASP A 155 -7.26 -7.34 -17.41
CA ASP A 155 -7.24 -8.48 -18.34
C ASP A 155 -5.81 -8.75 -18.85
N THR A 156 -5.01 -7.72 -19.02
CA THR A 156 -3.58 -7.88 -19.33
C THR A 156 -2.85 -8.63 -18.23
N LEU A 157 -3.02 -8.20 -16.97
CA LEU A 157 -2.33 -8.74 -15.81
C LEU A 157 -2.79 -10.15 -15.42
N ILE A 158 -4.05 -10.50 -15.69
CA ILE A 158 -4.64 -11.80 -15.35
C ILE A 158 -4.59 -12.80 -16.51
N THR A 159 -4.93 -12.36 -17.72
CA THR A 159 -5.18 -13.25 -18.87
C THR A 159 -4.08 -13.15 -19.93
N VAL A 160 -3.82 -11.96 -20.47
CA VAL A 160 -2.95 -11.81 -21.66
C VAL A 160 -1.49 -12.07 -21.32
N LYS A 161 -0.97 -11.42 -20.28
CA LYS A 161 0.40 -11.57 -19.78
C LYS A 161 0.49 -12.49 -18.56
N GLY A 162 -0.61 -12.57 -17.81
CA GLY A 162 -0.70 -13.38 -16.60
C GLY A 162 0.34 -12.99 -15.55
N TYR A 163 0.76 -11.72 -15.50
CA TYR A 163 1.80 -11.26 -14.57
C TYR A 163 1.46 -11.57 -13.12
N LEU A 164 0.23 -11.32 -12.66
CA LEU A 164 -0.10 -11.56 -11.25
C LEU A 164 -0.05 -13.05 -10.87
N PRO A 165 -0.64 -13.98 -11.63
CA PRO A 165 -0.44 -15.41 -11.40
C PRO A 165 1.03 -15.86 -11.50
N ARG A 166 1.79 -15.36 -12.48
CA ARG A 166 3.19 -15.74 -12.70
C ARG A 166 4.09 -15.23 -11.57
N PHE A 167 3.84 -14.04 -11.03
CA PHE A 167 4.59 -13.47 -9.91
C PHE A 167 4.30 -14.22 -8.61
N TYR A 168 3.05 -14.62 -8.37
CA TYR A 168 2.70 -15.54 -7.27
C TYR A 168 3.50 -16.85 -7.36
N ASP A 169 3.56 -17.44 -8.57
CA ASP A 169 4.29 -18.68 -8.83
C ASP A 169 5.82 -18.50 -8.72
N TYR A 170 6.35 -17.34 -9.11
CA TYR A 170 7.75 -16.97 -8.93
C TYR A 170 8.12 -17.05 -7.44
N TYR A 171 7.39 -16.38 -6.54
CA TYR A 171 7.69 -16.42 -5.10
C TYR A 171 7.56 -17.82 -4.52
N ARG A 172 6.60 -18.62 -5.01
CA ARG A 172 6.41 -20.01 -4.58
C ARG A 172 7.54 -20.95 -4.99
N SER A 173 8.17 -20.69 -6.12
CA SER A 173 9.14 -21.60 -6.74
C SER A 173 10.59 -21.14 -6.62
N ILE A 174 10.82 -19.86 -6.33
CA ILE A 174 12.15 -19.28 -6.20
C ILE A 174 12.97 -20.01 -5.13
N LYS A 175 14.27 -20.15 -5.39
CA LYS A 175 15.20 -20.86 -4.52
C LYS A 175 16.15 -19.88 -3.85
N ARG A 176 16.38 -20.12 -2.56
CA ARG A 176 17.37 -19.40 -1.78
C ARG A 176 18.74 -19.49 -2.46
N GLY A 177 19.40 -18.35 -2.62
CA GLY A 177 20.71 -18.24 -3.27
C GLY A 177 20.67 -18.05 -4.78
N SER A 178 19.50 -18.09 -5.42
CA SER A 178 19.35 -17.76 -6.85
C SER A 178 19.91 -16.37 -7.17
N ARG A 179 20.45 -16.24 -8.38
CA ARG A 179 20.99 -15.01 -8.96
C ARG A 179 20.27 -14.69 -10.26
N PHE A 180 20.04 -13.41 -10.51
CA PHE A 180 19.36 -12.92 -11.71
C PHE A 180 20.10 -11.72 -12.30
N PRO A 181 19.95 -11.43 -13.60
CA PRO A 181 20.61 -10.29 -14.23
C PRO A 181 20.08 -8.92 -13.79
N PHE A 182 18.84 -8.87 -13.26
CA PHE A 182 18.16 -7.63 -12.85
C PHE A 182 18.44 -7.22 -11.39
N THR A 183 19.26 -7.97 -10.66
CA THR A 183 19.57 -7.72 -9.25
C THR A 183 21.00 -8.11 -8.92
N ASP A 184 21.68 -7.33 -8.07
CA ASP A 184 22.98 -7.69 -7.51
C ASP A 184 22.86 -8.54 -6.23
N GLN A 185 21.65 -8.68 -5.68
CA GLN A 185 21.38 -9.43 -4.46
C GLN A 185 21.08 -10.90 -4.74
N LYS A 186 21.27 -11.73 -3.72
CA LYS A 186 20.84 -13.14 -3.72
C LYS A 186 19.49 -13.25 -3.04
N VAL A 187 18.62 -14.07 -3.62
CA VAL A 187 17.35 -14.46 -3.01
C VAL A 187 17.58 -15.08 -1.63
N LYS A 188 16.78 -14.67 -0.64
CA LYS A 188 16.72 -15.30 0.69
C LYS A 188 15.43 -16.06 0.93
N LEU A 189 14.35 -15.69 0.23
CA LEU A 189 13.05 -16.33 0.30
C LEU A 189 13.11 -17.77 -0.27
N GLU A 190 12.51 -18.70 0.44
CA GLU A 190 12.24 -20.05 -0.08
C GLU A 190 11.04 -20.66 0.64
N PHE A 191 10.12 -21.25 -0.13
CA PHE A 191 9.00 -21.99 0.44
C PHE A 191 9.46 -23.35 1.00
N LYS A 192 9.12 -23.63 2.26
CA LYS A 192 9.38 -24.87 3.01
C LYS A 192 8.06 -25.44 3.53
N ASP A 193 7.43 -26.31 2.73
CA ASP A 193 6.21 -27.10 3.03
C ASP A 193 4.98 -26.30 3.52
N ILE A 194 5.07 -25.71 4.71
CA ILE A 194 4.00 -24.97 5.39
C ILE A 194 4.24 -23.46 5.46
N GLY A 195 5.41 -22.96 5.05
CA GLY A 195 5.80 -21.56 5.24
C GLY A 195 6.99 -21.12 4.39
N PHE A 196 7.51 -19.92 4.63
CA PHE A 196 8.68 -19.38 3.94
C PHE A 196 9.81 -19.07 4.92
N VAL A 197 11.02 -19.55 4.63
CA VAL A 197 12.22 -18.94 5.20
C VAL A 197 12.52 -17.66 4.41
N TRP A 198 13.04 -16.63 5.09
CA TRP A 198 13.33 -15.33 4.50
C TRP A 198 14.53 -14.66 5.19
N GLY A 199 14.76 -13.38 4.92
CA GLY A 199 15.80 -12.56 5.56
C GLY A 199 15.27 -11.22 6.05
N GLY A 200 15.94 -10.62 7.04
CA GLY A 200 15.54 -9.32 7.59
C GLY A 200 15.47 -8.24 6.52
N ASP A 201 16.56 -8.01 5.80
CA ASP A 201 16.63 -6.99 4.74
C ASP A 201 15.62 -7.28 3.61
N GLN A 202 15.54 -8.54 3.17
CA GLN A 202 14.61 -8.93 2.09
C GLN A 202 13.16 -8.83 2.54
N SER A 203 12.83 -8.98 3.82
CA SER A 203 11.48 -8.74 4.33
C SER A 203 11.08 -7.27 4.39
N GLY A 204 12.03 -6.35 4.16
CA GLY A 204 11.88 -4.91 4.37
C GLY A 204 12.05 -4.47 5.83
N MET A 205 12.35 -5.41 6.74
CA MET A 205 12.43 -5.17 8.19
C MET A 205 13.82 -5.51 8.75
N ASP A 206 14.84 -4.86 8.20
CA ASP A 206 16.28 -5.16 8.31
C ASP A 206 16.79 -5.56 9.69
N ASN A 207 16.43 -4.81 10.74
CA ASN A 207 16.93 -5.00 12.10
C ASN A 207 15.85 -5.45 13.09
N SER A 208 14.69 -5.88 12.58
CA SER A 208 13.61 -6.43 13.40
C SER A 208 14.13 -7.58 14.26
N PRO A 209 13.72 -7.68 15.54
CA PRO A 209 14.17 -8.76 16.43
C PRO A 209 13.73 -10.16 15.97
N ARG A 210 12.79 -10.24 15.02
CA ARG A 210 12.39 -11.49 14.36
C ARG A 210 13.59 -12.23 13.76
N LYS A 211 14.54 -11.50 13.16
CA LYS A 211 15.73 -12.10 12.54
C LYS A 211 16.71 -12.70 13.56
N ASP A 212 16.64 -12.28 14.81
CA ASP A 212 17.56 -12.72 15.88
C ASP A 212 17.20 -14.13 16.38
N LYS A 213 16.03 -14.65 16.01
CA LYS A 213 15.51 -15.96 16.42
C LYS A 213 16.17 -17.14 15.68
N GLY A 214 17.02 -16.87 14.68
CA GLY A 214 17.63 -17.92 13.86
C GLY A 214 16.70 -18.33 12.70
N SER A 215 16.58 -19.65 12.45
CA SER A 215 15.78 -20.13 11.31
C SER A 215 14.30 -20.20 11.65
N ILE A 216 13.52 -19.31 11.04
CA ILE A 216 12.07 -19.19 11.25
C ILE A 216 11.33 -19.23 9.91
N LEU A 217 10.08 -19.65 9.97
CA LEU A 217 9.12 -19.47 8.89
C LEU A 217 8.32 -18.19 9.15
N TRP A 218 8.40 -17.26 8.22
CA TRP A 218 7.92 -15.89 8.33
C TRP A 218 6.41 -15.79 8.07
N VAL A 219 5.65 -15.30 9.05
CA VAL A 219 4.19 -15.24 9.02
C VAL A 219 3.64 -14.27 7.98
N ASP A 220 4.35 -13.16 7.78
CA ASP A 220 4.06 -12.13 6.79
C ASP A 220 4.27 -12.63 5.38
N ALA A 221 5.35 -13.34 5.06
CA ALA A 221 5.56 -13.91 3.72
C ALA A 221 4.39 -14.83 3.29
N LEU A 222 3.90 -15.67 4.22
CA LEU A 222 2.75 -16.54 3.95
C LEU A 222 1.42 -15.75 3.92
N GLY A 223 1.29 -14.74 4.78
CA GLY A 223 0.15 -13.82 4.82
C GLY A 223 0.02 -12.98 3.53
N GLN A 224 1.14 -12.46 3.01
CA GLN A 224 1.24 -11.72 1.76
C GLN A 224 0.88 -12.63 0.56
N GLN A 225 1.32 -13.90 0.56
CA GLN A 225 0.87 -14.86 -0.45
C GLN A 225 -0.64 -15.15 -0.36
N ALA A 226 -1.21 -15.20 0.84
CA ALA A 226 -2.65 -15.34 1.01
C ALA A 226 -3.38 -14.09 0.48
N LEU A 227 -2.86 -12.90 0.75
CA LEU A 227 -3.36 -11.63 0.24
C LEU A 227 -3.33 -11.59 -1.30
N ALA A 228 -2.19 -11.96 -1.89
CA ALA A 228 -2.03 -12.05 -3.34
C ALA A 228 -3.06 -13.01 -3.95
N ALA A 229 -3.21 -14.22 -3.39
CA ALA A 229 -4.20 -15.19 -3.88
C ALA A 229 -5.65 -14.69 -3.76
N LEU A 230 -5.98 -13.99 -2.67
CA LEU A 230 -7.29 -13.37 -2.47
C LEU A 230 -7.58 -12.37 -3.58
N TYR A 231 -6.65 -11.45 -3.86
CA TYR A 231 -6.89 -10.39 -4.82
C TYR A 231 -6.73 -10.84 -6.29
N ILE A 232 -5.87 -11.81 -6.59
CA ILE A 232 -5.82 -12.42 -7.94
C ILE A 232 -7.17 -13.04 -8.29
N TRP A 233 -7.83 -13.75 -7.36
CA TRP A 233 -9.15 -14.30 -7.67
C TRP A 233 -10.17 -13.19 -7.91
N LYS A 234 -10.08 -12.06 -7.17
CA LYS A 234 -11.07 -10.97 -7.26
C LYS A 234 -10.95 -10.29 -8.61
N LEU A 235 -9.72 -9.95 -8.98
CA LEU A 235 -9.38 -9.39 -10.29
C LEU A 235 -9.77 -10.34 -11.44
N ALA A 236 -9.51 -11.65 -11.30
CA ALA A 236 -9.93 -12.63 -12.30
C ALA A 236 -11.46 -12.71 -12.47
N ALA A 237 -12.23 -12.51 -11.39
CA ALA A 237 -13.68 -12.45 -11.48
C ALA A 237 -14.16 -11.22 -12.27
N GLU A 238 -13.49 -10.07 -12.13
CA GLU A 238 -13.85 -8.82 -12.82
C GLU A 238 -13.69 -8.87 -14.35
N VAL A 239 -12.73 -9.67 -14.82
CA VAL A 239 -12.47 -9.89 -16.26
C VAL A 239 -13.02 -11.24 -16.77
N GLY A 240 -13.74 -11.98 -15.92
CA GLY A 240 -14.40 -13.22 -16.32
C GLY A 240 -13.49 -14.44 -16.52
N ASN A 241 -12.24 -14.39 -16.08
CA ASN A 241 -11.30 -15.51 -16.20
C ASN A 241 -11.56 -16.59 -15.12
N LYS A 242 -12.47 -17.51 -15.41
CA LYS A 242 -12.94 -18.55 -14.46
C LYS A 242 -11.89 -19.57 -14.06
N GLU A 243 -10.88 -19.80 -14.91
CA GLU A 243 -9.80 -20.72 -14.61
C GLU A 243 -8.89 -20.17 -13.50
N VAL A 244 -8.40 -18.93 -13.69
CA VAL A 244 -7.57 -18.23 -12.71
C VAL A 244 -8.36 -18.01 -11.41
N GLU A 245 -9.63 -17.57 -11.49
CA GLU A 245 -10.51 -17.41 -10.33
C GLU A 245 -10.57 -18.72 -9.50
N LYS A 246 -10.85 -19.87 -10.15
CA LYS A 246 -10.98 -21.16 -9.46
C LYS A 246 -9.64 -21.65 -8.90
N ARG A 247 -8.53 -21.41 -9.59
CA ARG A 247 -7.17 -21.74 -9.11
C ARG A 247 -6.86 -20.97 -7.83
N PHE A 248 -6.91 -19.64 -7.87
CA PHE A 248 -6.50 -18.82 -6.73
C PHE A 248 -7.47 -18.90 -5.56
N ARG A 249 -8.75 -19.22 -5.81
CA ARG A 249 -9.68 -19.62 -4.75
C ARG A 249 -9.31 -20.88 -4.01
N ARG A 250 -8.65 -21.83 -4.66
CA ARG A 250 -8.12 -23.03 -3.98
C ARG A 250 -6.83 -22.69 -3.22
N GLU A 251 -5.92 -21.95 -3.84
CA GLU A 251 -4.67 -21.49 -3.21
C GLU A 251 -4.92 -20.71 -1.91
N TYR A 252 -5.78 -19.70 -1.95
CA TYR A 252 -6.15 -18.94 -0.76
C TYR A 252 -6.73 -19.81 0.35
N ARG A 253 -7.60 -20.77 0.02
CA ARG A 253 -8.18 -21.70 1.02
C ARG A 253 -7.13 -22.62 1.63
N LEU A 254 -6.11 -23.02 0.87
CA LEU A 254 -4.97 -23.78 1.38
C LEU A 254 -4.15 -22.93 2.36
N LEU A 255 -3.75 -21.72 1.93
CA LEU A 255 -2.97 -20.78 2.74
C LEU A 255 -3.69 -20.39 4.03
N ARG A 256 -4.99 -20.12 3.95
CA ARG A 256 -5.85 -19.86 5.12
C ARG A 256 -5.84 -21.03 6.11
N LYS A 257 -5.82 -22.27 5.63
CA LYS A 257 -5.72 -23.46 6.51
C LYS A 257 -4.35 -23.56 7.15
N LEU A 258 -3.26 -23.30 6.42
CA LEU A 258 -1.90 -23.32 6.96
C LEU A 258 -1.72 -22.26 8.04
N LEU A 259 -2.09 -21.01 7.77
CA LEU A 259 -2.00 -19.89 8.71
C LEU A 259 -2.79 -20.18 10.01
N ASN A 260 -4.05 -20.60 9.91
CA ASN A 260 -4.86 -20.91 11.10
C ASN A 260 -4.39 -22.18 11.85
N ARG A 261 -3.67 -23.09 11.20
CA ARG A 261 -3.20 -24.34 11.81
C ARG A 261 -1.86 -24.18 12.52
N TYR A 262 -0.92 -23.48 11.88
CA TYR A 262 0.48 -23.44 12.32
C TYR A 262 0.89 -22.09 12.90
N TYR A 263 0.31 -20.99 12.42
CA TYR A 263 0.76 -19.64 12.77
C TYR A 263 -0.12 -18.95 13.81
N TRP A 264 -1.33 -19.46 14.04
CA TRP A 264 -2.27 -18.92 15.03
C TRP A 264 -2.05 -19.57 16.41
N ASP A 265 -1.51 -18.81 17.34
CA ASP A 265 -1.47 -19.20 18.75
C ASP A 265 -2.86 -18.98 19.37
N ARG A 266 -3.47 -20.06 19.87
CA ARG A 266 -4.80 -20.00 20.49
C ARG A 266 -4.79 -19.39 21.88
N GLN A 267 -3.68 -19.52 22.61
CA GLN A 267 -3.53 -19.00 23.96
C GLN A 267 -3.44 -17.49 23.92
N ASP A 268 -2.58 -16.97 23.06
CA ASP A 268 -2.38 -15.53 22.88
C ASP A 268 -3.45 -14.92 21.95
N ALA A 269 -4.14 -15.74 21.15
CA ALA A 269 -5.01 -15.26 20.09
C ALA A 269 -4.29 -14.29 19.14
N CYS A 270 -3.07 -14.68 18.73
CA CYS A 270 -2.20 -13.91 17.86
C CYS A 270 -1.55 -14.79 16.78
N TYR A 271 -1.17 -14.17 15.67
CA TYR A 271 -0.31 -14.79 14.66
C TYR A 271 1.17 -14.53 14.98
N TYR A 272 2.02 -15.56 14.87
CA TYR A 272 3.46 -15.43 15.10
C TYR A 272 4.25 -16.16 14.01
N ASP A 273 5.50 -15.76 13.82
CA ASP A 273 6.48 -16.63 13.18
C ASP A 273 6.65 -17.92 13.98
N ILE A 274 7.09 -18.96 13.29
CA ILE A 274 7.37 -20.27 13.90
C ILE A 274 8.80 -20.70 13.58
N PHE A 275 9.44 -21.45 14.48
CA PHE A 275 10.74 -22.03 14.21
C PHE A 275 10.66 -23.12 13.12
N GLU A 276 11.64 -23.15 12.22
CA GLU A 276 11.64 -24.07 11.06
C GLU A 276 11.71 -25.56 11.47
N ASP A 277 12.42 -25.87 12.55
CA ASP A 277 12.73 -27.24 12.97
C ASP A 277 11.55 -27.94 13.68
N ASN A 278 10.79 -27.20 14.48
CA ASN A 278 9.80 -27.76 15.39
C ASN A 278 8.44 -27.07 15.35
N HIS A 279 8.31 -25.99 14.56
CA HIS A 279 7.07 -25.21 14.37
C HIS A 279 6.48 -24.59 15.64
N SER A 280 7.27 -24.45 16.72
CA SER A 280 6.86 -23.66 17.90
C SER A 280 6.91 -22.17 17.60
N PHE A 281 6.10 -21.39 18.32
CA PHE A 281 6.00 -19.95 18.13
C PHE A 281 7.24 -19.20 18.64
N THR A 282 7.65 -18.15 17.92
CA THR A 282 8.77 -17.29 18.36
C THR A 282 8.36 -16.26 19.42
N HIS A 283 7.05 -16.02 19.55
CA HIS A 283 6.40 -15.03 20.42
C HIS A 283 6.92 -13.59 20.28
N THR A 284 7.50 -13.23 19.13
CA THR A 284 7.84 -11.84 18.81
C THR A 284 6.67 -11.18 18.09
N LEU A 285 5.96 -10.29 18.80
CA LEU A 285 4.83 -9.55 18.26
C LEU A 285 5.31 -8.29 17.52
N THR A 286 5.00 -8.23 16.23
CA THR A 286 5.23 -7.04 15.37
C THR A 286 4.00 -6.81 14.49
N PRO A 287 3.92 -5.69 13.75
CA PRO A 287 2.88 -5.50 12.74
C PRO A 287 2.81 -6.62 11.69
N ALA A 288 3.87 -7.42 11.50
CA ALA A 288 3.87 -8.57 10.58
C ALA A 288 2.73 -9.57 10.86
N SER A 289 2.33 -9.68 12.14
CA SER A 289 1.21 -10.53 12.58
C SER A 289 -0.16 -10.10 12.01
N PHE A 290 -0.26 -8.91 11.42
CA PHE A 290 -1.50 -8.39 10.82
C PHE A 290 -1.63 -8.69 9.32
N TRP A 291 -0.59 -9.18 8.63
CA TRP A 291 -0.73 -9.60 7.22
C TRP A 291 -1.80 -10.70 7.02
N PRO A 292 -1.89 -11.74 7.86
CA PRO A 292 -3.02 -12.69 7.80
C PRO A 292 -4.38 -12.02 8.02
N VAL A 293 -4.44 -10.97 8.85
CA VAL A 293 -5.67 -10.20 9.08
C VAL A 293 -6.03 -9.43 7.81
N LEU A 294 -5.10 -8.71 7.17
CA LEU A 294 -5.37 -8.04 5.89
C LEU A 294 -5.82 -9.04 4.80
N ALA A 295 -5.23 -10.24 4.79
CA ALA A 295 -5.63 -11.34 3.91
C ALA A 295 -6.99 -11.99 4.29
N GLN A 296 -7.71 -11.46 5.28
CA GLN A 296 -9.03 -11.93 5.72
C GLN A 296 -9.05 -13.41 6.18
N VAL A 297 -7.93 -13.89 6.72
CA VAL A 297 -7.73 -15.27 7.18
C VAL A 297 -8.49 -15.58 8.49
N PRO A 298 -8.37 -14.76 9.57
CA PRO A 298 -9.03 -15.05 10.83
C PRO A 298 -10.56 -14.94 10.76
N SER A 299 -11.25 -15.48 11.77
CA SER A 299 -12.66 -15.15 12.00
C SER A 299 -12.82 -13.69 12.44
N ARG A 300 -14.03 -13.12 12.35
CA ARG A 300 -14.30 -11.77 12.89
C ARG A 300 -13.98 -11.65 14.38
N CYS A 301 -14.21 -12.71 15.16
CA CYS A 301 -13.86 -12.73 16.58
C CYS A 301 -12.34 -12.68 16.79
N ASN A 302 -11.58 -13.48 16.05
CA ASN A 302 -10.11 -13.48 16.15
C ASN A 302 -9.50 -12.17 15.63
N ALA A 303 -10.06 -11.56 14.58
CA ALA A 303 -9.63 -10.25 14.11
C ALA A 303 -9.84 -9.14 15.15
N ARG A 304 -10.94 -9.18 15.92
CA ARG A 304 -11.16 -8.27 17.05
C ARG A 304 -10.13 -8.46 18.16
N LYS A 305 -9.76 -9.71 18.47
CA LYS A 305 -8.67 -9.98 19.43
C LYS A 305 -7.33 -9.46 18.94
N MET A 306 -7.01 -9.64 17.65
CA MET A 306 -5.82 -9.01 17.04
C MET A 306 -5.86 -7.50 17.18
N ALA A 307 -7.02 -6.87 16.97
CA ALA A 307 -7.17 -5.42 17.08
C ALA A 307 -6.86 -4.87 18.49
N GLU A 308 -7.09 -5.65 19.55
CA GLU A 308 -6.72 -5.27 20.92
C GLU A 308 -5.20 -5.04 21.07
N TYR A 309 -4.35 -5.81 20.35
CA TYR A 309 -2.90 -5.60 20.35
C TYR A 309 -2.46 -4.29 19.70
N ALA A 310 -3.21 -3.81 18.70
CA ALA A 310 -2.96 -2.52 18.04
C ALA A 310 -3.36 -1.31 18.92
N LEU A 311 -4.14 -1.55 19.98
CA LEU A 311 -4.55 -0.54 20.95
C LEU A 311 -3.67 -0.50 22.20
N ALA A 312 -3.23 -1.67 22.66
CA ALA A 312 -2.58 -1.82 23.94
C ALA A 312 -1.20 -1.09 23.99
N PRO A 313 -0.99 -0.10 24.89
CA PRO A 313 0.25 0.68 24.97
C PRO A 313 1.50 -0.15 25.25
N GLU A 314 1.36 -1.22 26.02
CA GLU A 314 2.43 -2.18 26.31
C GLU A 314 2.70 -3.14 25.14
N ARG A 315 1.90 -3.06 24.07
CA ARG A 315 2.03 -3.85 22.83
C ARG A 315 2.37 -2.94 21.66
N LEU A 316 1.56 -2.94 20.60
CA LEU A 316 1.82 -2.13 19.40
C LEU A 316 1.14 -0.76 19.48
N GLY A 317 0.21 -0.55 20.40
CA GLY A 317 -0.64 0.63 20.47
C GLY A 317 -0.16 1.72 21.43
N GLY A 318 -1.10 2.44 22.04
CA GLY A 318 -0.86 3.63 22.86
C GLY A 318 -0.92 4.94 22.07
N GLU A 319 -0.47 6.03 22.70
CA GLU A 319 -0.54 7.39 22.11
C GLU A 319 0.07 7.48 20.71
N ARG A 320 1.16 6.73 20.49
CA ARG A 320 1.85 6.56 19.21
C ARG A 320 1.71 5.09 18.78
N PRO A 321 0.65 4.73 18.03
CA PRO A 321 0.31 3.36 17.71
C PRO A 321 1.17 2.81 16.57
N TRP A 322 1.06 1.49 16.32
CA TRP A 322 1.77 0.77 15.27
C TRP A 322 3.29 0.78 15.40
N LYS A 323 3.80 0.62 16.63
CA LYS A 323 5.22 0.37 16.88
C LYS A 323 5.69 -0.86 16.08
N SER A 324 6.90 -0.80 15.51
CA SER A 324 7.46 -1.90 14.71
C SER A 324 7.69 -3.21 15.48
N VAL A 325 7.71 -3.15 16.81
CA VAL A 325 7.70 -4.29 17.72
C VAL A 325 6.91 -3.93 18.99
N SER A 326 6.31 -4.92 19.62
CA SER A 326 5.60 -4.79 20.90
C SER A 326 6.47 -4.10 21.95
N ALA A 327 5.93 -3.10 22.65
CA ALA A 327 6.66 -2.37 23.71
C ALA A 327 7.07 -3.25 24.89
N SER A 328 6.41 -4.40 25.08
CA SER A 328 6.79 -5.43 26.05
C SER A 328 7.92 -6.37 25.58
N ASP A 329 8.37 -6.29 24.32
CA ASP A 329 9.44 -7.13 23.81
C ASP A 329 10.79 -6.63 24.36
N PRO A 330 11.70 -7.51 24.82
CA PRO A 330 13.02 -7.11 25.33
C PRO A 330 13.88 -6.34 24.32
N ALA A 331 13.61 -6.48 23.03
CA ALA A 331 14.29 -5.76 21.96
C ALA A 331 13.71 -4.37 21.67
N PHE A 332 12.60 -3.98 22.33
CA PHE A 332 11.99 -2.68 22.12
C PHE A 332 12.91 -1.54 22.60
N VAL A 333 13.11 -0.55 21.73
CA VAL A 333 13.86 0.67 22.00
C VAL A 333 12.89 1.84 21.96
N ALA A 334 12.62 2.44 23.13
CA ALA A 334 11.71 3.57 23.24
C ALA A 334 12.32 4.86 22.66
N ASP A 335 13.49 5.27 23.17
CA ASP A 335 14.15 6.49 22.70
C ASP A 335 14.83 6.25 21.35
N GLY A 336 14.39 6.98 20.33
CA GLY A 336 14.87 6.88 18.97
C GLY A 336 14.26 5.73 18.17
N GLY A 337 13.55 4.77 18.80
CA GLY A 337 12.97 3.61 18.11
C GLY A 337 13.97 2.58 17.55
N GLN A 338 15.19 3.01 17.21
CA GLN A 338 16.21 2.25 16.50
C GLN A 338 15.64 1.44 15.34
N TYR A 339 14.99 2.13 14.40
CA TYR A 339 14.49 1.56 13.14
C TYR A 339 13.37 0.53 13.38
N TRP A 340 13.54 -0.76 13.07
CA TRP A 340 12.52 -1.82 13.29
C TRP A 340 12.50 -2.42 14.71
N ARG A 341 13.07 -1.72 15.69
CA ARG A 341 13.08 -2.11 17.11
C ARG A 341 12.20 -1.23 17.98
N GLY A 342 11.31 -0.46 17.36
CA GLY A 342 10.42 0.43 18.10
C GLY A 342 9.84 1.52 17.22
N GLY A 343 10.62 2.01 16.25
CA GLY A 343 10.19 3.05 15.31
C GLY A 343 8.83 2.76 14.69
N ILE A 344 8.10 3.82 14.36
CA ILE A 344 6.76 3.76 13.76
C ILE A 344 6.88 3.96 12.26
N TRP A 345 6.44 2.95 11.53
CA TRP A 345 6.59 2.85 10.08
C TRP A 345 5.22 2.90 9.43
N LEU A 346 4.95 4.00 8.70
CA LEU A 346 3.72 4.21 7.95
C LEU A 346 3.32 3.02 7.04
N PRO A 347 4.21 2.28 6.35
CA PRO A 347 3.78 1.17 5.49
C PRO A 347 3.11 0.06 6.32
N THR A 348 3.71 -0.32 7.45
CA THR A 348 3.15 -1.36 8.32
C THR A 348 1.96 -0.87 9.14
N ALA A 349 1.94 0.40 9.52
CA ALA A 349 0.80 1.02 10.17
C ALA A 349 -0.39 1.08 9.22
N TYR A 350 -0.19 1.56 7.99
CA TYR A 350 -1.21 1.58 6.94
C TYR A 350 -1.75 0.17 6.67
N MET A 351 -0.87 -0.81 6.44
CA MET A 351 -1.25 -2.22 6.26
C MET A 351 -2.11 -2.74 7.43
N GLY A 352 -1.69 -2.47 8.66
CA GLY A 352 -2.43 -2.83 9.86
C GLY A 352 -3.80 -2.16 9.94
N ILE A 353 -3.90 -0.88 9.59
CA ILE A 353 -5.16 -0.12 9.56
C ILE A 353 -6.10 -0.69 8.50
N LYS A 354 -5.62 -0.95 7.27
CA LYS A 354 -6.42 -1.60 6.23
C LYS A 354 -6.86 -3.01 6.67
N ALA A 355 -6.06 -3.71 7.47
CA ALA A 355 -6.45 -4.99 8.05
C ALA A 355 -7.65 -4.85 8.99
N LEU A 356 -7.67 -3.83 9.86
CA LEU A 356 -8.80 -3.53 10.75
C LEU A 356 -10.07 -3.18 9.97
N GLU A 357 -9.95 -2.34 8.95
CA GLU A 357 -11.06 -1.92 8.09
C GLU A 357 -11.69 -3.09 7.35
N SER A 358 -10.89 -4.05 6.88
CA SER A 358 -11.39 -5.26 6.21
C SER A 358 -12.34 -6.11 7.09
N TYR A 359 -12.33 -5.89 8.41
CA TYR A 359 -13.22 -6.51 9.39
C TYR A 359 -14.29 -5.57 9.96
N GLY A 360 -14.38 -4.34 9.46
CA GLY A 360 -15.31 -3.31 9.93
C GLY A 360 -14.97 -2.78 11.32
N ILE A 361 -13.69 -2.81 11.71
CA ILE A 361 -13.20 -2.28 12.99
C ILE A 361 -12.81 -0.81 12.77
N GLN A 362 -13.78 -0.01 12.32
CA GLN A 362 -13.55 1.32 11.73
C GLN A 362 -13.11 2.35 12.77
N ASP A 363 -13.75 2.38 13.95
CA ASP A 363 -13.43 3.35 15.00
C ASP A 363 -11.96 3.29 15.43
N LEU A 364 -11.39 2.08 15.44
CA LEU A 364 -9.99 1.89 15.77
C LEU A 364 -9.06 2.32 14.62
N ALA A 365 -9.40 1.95 13.39
CA ALA A 365 -8.69 2.41 12.21
C ALA A 365 -8.58 3.95 12.23
N ASP A 366 -9.70 4.63 12.45
CA ASP A 366 -9.79 6.10 12.49
C ASP A 366 -8.97 6.71 13.61
N TRP A 367 -9.08 6.16 14.83
CA TRP A 367 -8.33 6.66 15.96
C TRP A 367 -6.82 6.51 15.74
N THR A 368 -6.35 5.34 15.29
CA THR A 368 -4.92 5.13 15.05
C THR A 368 -4.40 5.98 13.89
N SER A 369 -5.17 6.17 12.82
CA SER A 369 -4.83 7.09 11.73
C SER A 369 -4.70 8.53 12.19
N ALA A 370 -5.64 9.01 13.00
CA ALA A 370 -5.59 10.37 13.54
C ALA A 370 -4.42 10.56 14.51
N ALA A 371 -4.06 9.53 15.29
CA ALA A 371 -2.88 9.57 16.17
C ALA A 371 -1.57 9.68 15.36
N LEU A 372 -1.40 8.85 14.32
CA LEU A 372 -0.24 8.92 13.42
C LEU A 372 -0.14 10.28 12.74
N LEU A 373 -1.25 10.82 12.21
CA LEU A 373 -1.26 12.13 11.57
C LEU A 373 -0.90 13.27 12.53
N ARG A 374 -1.34 13.19 13.79
CA ARG A 374 -0.99 14.17 14.81
C ARG A 374 0.51 14.16 15.10
N GLU A 375 1.09 12.98 15.26
CA GLU A 375 2.54 12.80 15.45
C GLU A 375 3.31 13.37 14.26
N MET A 376 2.95 12.96 13.03
CA MET A 376 3.59 13.48 11.81
C MET A 376 3.48 15.01 11.69
N LEU A 377 2.33 15.59 12.05
CA LEU A 377 2.12 17.04 12.03
C LEU A 377 2.97 17.75 13.09
N SER A 378 3.07 17.22 14.30
CA SER A 378 3.94 17.81 15.33
C SER A 378 5.40 17.75 14.90
N VAL A 379 5.88 16.62 14.38
CA VAL A 379 7.24 16.53 13.83
C VAL A 379 7.46 17.54 12.70
N TYR A 380 6.51 17.65 11.78
CA TYR A 380 6.60 18.62 10.69
C TYR A 380 6.69 20.06 11.19
N ARG A 381 5.93 20.43 12.22
CA ARG A 381 5.89 21.80 12.77
C ARG A 381 7.07 22.13 13.69
N ASP A 382 7.49 21.17 14.49
CA ASP A 382 8.34 21.43 15.67
C ASP A 382 9.78 20.94 15.50
N PHE A 383 10.06 20.09 14.50
CA PHE A 383 11.39 19.56 14.22
C PHE A 383 11.99 20.15 12.94
N ASP A 384 13.22 20.68 13.01
CA ASP A 384 13.96 21.20 11.86
C ASP A 384 14.85 20.10 11.23
N PRO A 385 14.83 19.92 9.90
CA PRO A 385 14.01 20.62 8.92
C PRO A 385 12.53 20.18 8.92
N HIS A 386 11.63 21.13 8.62
CA HIS A 386 10.19 20.91 8.47
C HIS A 386 9.87 20.05 7.23
N THR A 387 9.89 18.73 7.40
CA THR A 387 9.70 17.76 6.31
C THR A 387 9.08 16.46 6.81
N ILE A 388 8.86 15.52 5.88
CA ILE A 388 8.37 14.17 6.15
C ILE A 388 9.57 13.22 6.21
N TRP A 389 9.53 12.31 7.19
CA TRP A 389 10.65 11.43 7.53
C TRP A 389 10.30 9.97 7.23
N GLU A 390 11.34 9.15 7.05
CA GLU A 390 11.23 7.73 6.72
C GLU A 390 10.43 6.93 7.77
N CYS A 391 10.67 7.19 9.06
CA CYS A 391 9.91 6.64 10.19
C CYS A 391 10.02 7.54 11.43
N TYR A 392 9.15 7.30 12.41
CA TYR A 392 8.90 8.20 13.54
C TYR A 392 9.22 7.56 14.89
N ASP A 393 9.62 8.38 15.87
CA ASP A 393 10.03 7.91 17.20
C ASP A 393 8.82 7.44 18.01
N PRO A 394 8.86 6.24 18.64
CA PRO A 394 7.70 5.70 19.32
C PRO A 394 7.38 6.35 20.68
N SER A 395 8.19 7.31 21.11
CA SER A 395 8.14 7.92 22.45
C SER A 395 8.13 9.45 22.45
N ALA A 396 8.43 10.11 21.32
CA ALA A 396 8.50 11.56 21.22
C ALA A 396 8.14 12.06 19.82
N ASP A 397 7.73 13.32 19.69
CA ASP A 397 7.45 13.96 18.41
C ASP A 397 8.76 14.37 17.71
N LYS A 398 9.51 13.37 17.24
CA LYS A 398 10.74 13.53 16.44
C LYS A 398 10.89 12.39 15.42
N PRO A 399 11.69 12.53 14.36
CA PRO A 399 12.07 11.39 13.52
C PRO A 399 12.78 10.31 14.34
N ALA A 400 12.61 9.05 13.92
CA ALA A 400 13.34 7.94 14.52
C ALA A 400 14.84 7.99 14.21
N LEU A 401 15.59 7.10 14.85
CA LEU A 401 16.98 6.81 14.53
C LEU A 401 17.09 5.53 13.70
N ASP A 402 18.06 5.50 12.79
CA ASP A 402 18.44 4.35 11.99
C ASP A 402 19.15 3.27 12.84
N LYS A 403 19.51 2.15 12.20
CA LYS A 403 20.23 1.05 12.87
C LYS A 403 21.59 1.43 13.45
N LYS A 404 22.16 2.58 13.07
CA LYS A 404 23.45 3.12 13.54
C LYS A 404 23.29 4.27 14.53
N GLY A 405 22.06 4.68 14.84
CA GLY A 405 21.77 5.80 15.75
C GLY A 405 21.79 7.17 15.10
N ALA A 406 21.81 7.27 13.76
CA ALA A 406 21.67 8.52 13.03
C ALA A 406 20.18 8.82 12.79
N ILE A 407 19.79 10.09 12.66
CA ILE A 407 18.42 10.44 12.28
C ILE A 407 18.12 9.84 10.90
N VAL A 408 16.92 9.26 10.75
CA VAL A 408 16.48 8.62 9.50
C VAL A 408 16.33 9.61 8.35
N ARG A 409 16.08 9.10 7.14
CA ARG A 409 16.05 9.93 5.93
C ARG A 409 14.95 11.00 6.00
N LYS A 410 15.32 12.22 5.62
CA LYS A 410 14.43 13.38 5.46
C LYS A 410 13.89 13.48 4.03
N ASP A 411 12.89 14.34 3.81
CA ASP A 411 12.26 14.55 2.50
C ASP A 411 11.71 13.24 1.89
N PHE A 412 11.29 12.32 2.77
CA PHE A 412 10.90 10.96 2.42
C PHE A 412 9.40 10.88 2.14
N CYS A 413 9.01 11.04 0.87
CA CYS A 413 7.65 10.76 0.40
C CYS A 413 7.56 9.49 -0.45
N GLY A 414 8.37 8.49 -0.08
CA GLY A 414 8.05 7.09 -0.37
C GLY A 414 6.81 6.66 0.42
N TRP A 415 6.86 5.56 1.16
CA TRP A 415 5.70 5.09 1.93
C TRP A 415 5.13 6.10 2.95
N SER A 416 5.91 7.08 3.44
CA SER A 416 5.44 7.96 4.53
C SER A 416 4.31 8.88 4.10
N ALA A 417 4.16 9.15 2.80
CA ALA A 417 3.05 9.92 2.27
C ALA A 417 1.68 9.21 2.45
N LEU A 418 1.66 7.90 2.75
CA LEU A 418 0.44 7.17 3.13
C LEU A 418 -0.29 7.81 4.31
N GLY A 419 0.43 8.41 5.27
CA GLY A 419 -0.18 9.14 6.37
C GLY A 419 -0.95 10.37 5.90
N PRO A 420 -0.26 11.45 5.49
CA PRO A 420 -0.85 12.73 5.14
C PRO A 420 -1.74 12.70 3.91
N ILE A 421 -1.61 11.71 3.02
CA ILE A 421 -2.50 11.56 1.86
C ILE A 421 -3.57 10.51 2.14
N SER A 422 -3.21 9.23 2.15
CA SER A 422 -4.20 8.14 2.19
C SER A 422 -4.97 8.10 3.50
N LEU A 423 -4.31 8.05 4.66
CA LEU A 423 -5.00 8.01 5.96
C LEU A 423 -5.76 9.31 6.24
N PHE A 424 -5.28 10.46 5.76
CA PHE A 424 -6.03 11.70 5.89
C PHE A 424 -7.35 11.66 5.10
N ILE A 425 -7.31 11.25 3.84
CA ILE A 425 -8.50 11.08 2.99
C ILE A 425 -9.43 9.99 3.54
N GLU A 426 -8.88 8.82 3.85
CA GLU A 426 -9.64 7.60 4.15
C GLU A 426 -10.21 7.59 5.57
N ASN A 427 -9.44 8.08 6.55
CA ASN A 427 -9.70 7.88 7.98
C ASN A 427 -9.98 9.15 8.77
N VAL A 428 -9.60 10.33 8.28
CA VAL A 428 -9.89 11.60 8.97
C VAL A 428 -11.01 12.37 8.27
N ILE A 429 -10.93 12.51 6.94
CA ILE A 429 -12.01 13.05 6.11
C ILE A 429 -13.14 12.02 5.98
N GLY A 430 -12.78 10.73 5.90
CA GLY A 430 -13.72 9.61 5.96
C GLY A 430 -14.18 9.08 4.60
N ILE A 431 -13.42 9.29 3.52
CA ILE A 431 -13.70 8.70 2.21
C ILE A 431 -13.31 7.22 2.25
N ARG A 432 -14.26 6.35 2.60
CA ARG A 432 -14.01 4.95 2.97
C ARG A 432 -13.84 4.01 1.80
N GLU A 433 -14.56 4.29 0.71
CA GLU A 433 -14.69 3.38 -0.41
C GLU A 433 -14.95 4.21 -1.65
N VAL A 434 -14.21 3.89 -2.71
CA VAL A 434 -14.49 4.34 -4.08
C VAL A 434 -14.60 3.08 -4.92
N ASP A 435 -15.60 3.00 -5.78
CA ASP A 435 -15.77 1.89 -6.72
C ASP A 435 -16.26 2.46 -8.06
N ALA A 436 -15.33 2.63 -8.98
CA ALA A 436 -15.56 3.12 -10.33
C ALA A 436 -16.51 2.21 -11.12
N GLY A 437 -16.38 0.89 -10.96
CA GLY A 437 -17.23 -0.08 -11.65
C GLY A 437 -18.70 0.02 -11.24
N LYS A 438 -18.96 0.29 -9.96
CA LYS A 438 -20.30 0.52 -9.41
C LYS A 438 -20.74 1.98 -9.41
N LYS A 439 -19.86 2.92 -9.80
CA LYS A 439 -20.03 4.37 -9.64
C LYS A 439 -20.49 4.71 -8.21
N LEU A 440 -19.65 4.37 -7.25
CA LEU A 440 -19.98 4.48 -5.83
C LEU A 440 -18.87 5.16 -5.05
N VAL A 441 -19.26 6.04 -4.14
CA VAL A 441 -18.40 6.61 -3.11
C VAL A 441 -19.06 6.38 -1.75
N ARG A 442 -18.32 5.90 -0.76
CA ARG A 442 -18.73 5.88 0.65
C ARG A 442 -17.99 6.96 1.40
N TRP A 443 -18.75 7.81 2.06
CA TRP A 443 -18.21 8.86 2.91
C TRP A 443 -18.87 8.77 4.29
N ASP A 444 -18.06 8.48 5.30
CA ASP A 444 -18.53 8.52 6.69
C ASP A 444 -17.92 9.74 7.38
N ILE A 445 -18.75 10.73 7.66
CA ILE A 445 -18.36 11.98 8.33
C ILE A 445 -18.23 11.70 9.83
N ILE A 446 -16.99 11.66 10.30
CA ILE A 446 -16.63 11.32 11.69
C ILE A 446 -16.88 12.50 12.63
N ARG A 447 -16.50 13.71 12.21
CA ARG A 447 -16.66 14.96 12.96
C ARG A 447 -17.61 15.88 12.21
N LYS A 448 -18.65 16.37 12.89
CA LYS A 448 -19.70 17.20 12.29
C LYS A 448 -19.41 18.70 12.43
N GLU A 449 -18.41 19.04 13.23
CA GLU A 449 -18.00 20.40 13.54
C GLU A 449 -17.15 20.99 12.41
N GLY A 450 -17.46 22.24 12.02
CA GLY A 450 -16.73 22.97 10.99
C GLY A 450 -16.96 22.44 9.57
N SER A 451 -15.91 22.51 8.76
CA SER A 451 -15.92 22.09 7.35
C SER A 451 -15.03 20.88 7.14
N VAL A 452 -15.59 19.82 6.57
CA VAL A 452 -14.90 18.58 6.21
C VAL A 452 -15.31 18.13 4.80
N GLY A 453 -14.35 17.69 3.99
CA GLY A 453 -14.65 17.25 2.65
C GLY A 453 -13.41 16.97 1.80
N LEU A 454 -13.67 16.52 0.58
CA LEU A 454 -12.67 16.31 -0.45
C LEU A 454 -13.20 16.85 -1.77
N LYS A 455 -12.58 17.90 -2.28
CA LYS A 455 -12.85 18.45 -3.61
C LYS A 455 -12.02 17.72 -4.65
N ARG A 456 -12.50 17.71 -5.89
CA ARG A 456 -11.83 17.17 -7.08
C ARG A 456 -11.43 15.70 -6.93
N LEU A 457 -12.25 14.91 -6.25
CA LEU A 457 -12.08 13.46 -6.25
C LEU A 457 -12.42 12.94 -7.65
N CYS A 458 -11.46 12.27 -8.29
CA CYS A 458 -11.63 11.66 -9.61
C CYS A 458 -11.72 10.15 -9.49
N PHE A 459 -12.74 9.54 -10.11
CA PHE A 459 -12.89 8.08 -10.18
C PHE A 459 -13.79 7.68 -11.36
N GLY A 460 -13.43 6.63 -12.11
CA GLY A 460 -14.25 6.10 -13.22
C GLY A 460 -14.69 7.14 -14.26
N GLY A 461 -13.87 8.18 -14.49
CA GLY A 461 -14.18 9.31 -15.37
C GLY A 461 -15.14 10.36 -14.79
N ILE A 462 -15.50 10.27 -13.51
CA ILE A 462 -16.30 11.25 -12.76
C ILE A 462 -15.36 12.09 -11.90
N ARG A 463 -15.59 13.39 -11.88
CA ARG A 463 -15.03 14.33 -10.92
C ARG A 463 -16.13 14.83 -9.99
N THR A 464 -15.87 14.79 -8.69
CA THR A 464 -16.82 15.25 -7.67
C THR A 464 -16.15 16.00 -6.53
N ASP A 465 -16.82 17.06 -6.07
CA ASP A 465 -16.54 17.74 -4.83
C ASP A 465 -17.52 17.26 -3.77
N LEU A 466 -17.00 16.83 -2.63
CA LEU A 466 -17.75 16.40 -1.46
C LEU A 466 -17.44 17.39 -0.33
N LEU A 467 -18.41 18.17 0.13
CA LEU A 467 -18.21 19.13 1.22
C LEU A 467 -19.35 19.06 2.23
N CYS A 468 -19.01 19.01 3.51
CA CYS A 468 -19.93 19.16 4.61
C CYS A 468 -19.46 20.37 5.40
N GLN A 469 -20.32 21.37 5.51
CA GLN A 469 -20.06 22.60 6.24
C GLN A 469 -21.27 22.93 7.09
N ASP A 470 -21.05 23.05 8.40
CA ASP A 470 -22.08 23.44 9.38
C ASP A 470 -23.37 22.60 9.27
N GLY A 471 -23.21 21.29 9.07
CA GLY A 471 -24.31 20.33 8.92
C GLY A 471 -25.00 20.34 7.57
N THR A 472 -24.55 21.14 6.60
CA THR A 472 -25.03 21.09 5.21
C THR A 472 -24.02 20.35 4.34
N VAL A 473 -24.48 19.34 3.60
CA VAL A 473 -23.69 18.60 2.63
C VAL A 473 -23.97 19.15 1.24
N THR A 474 -22.93 19.61 0.56
CA THR A 474 -22.94 20.07 -0.83
C THR A 474 -22.04 19.16 -1.66
N ILE A 475 -22.63 18.58 -2.69
CA ILE A 475 -21.97 17.72 -3.66
C ILE A 475 -22.04 18.39 -5.02
N ILE A 476 -20.90 18.62 -5.67
CA ILE A 476 -20.83 19.06 -7.06
C ILE A 476 -20.21 17.93 -7.86
N SER A 477 -20.84 17.48 -8.94
CA SER A 477 -20.28 16.41 -9.77
C SER A 477 -20.54 16.62 -11.25
N ASP A 478 -19.60 16.22 -12.09
CA ASP A 478 -19.79 16.23 -13.55
C ASP A 478 -20.57 15.00 -14.06
N GLY A 479 -20.71 13.94 -13.25
CA GLY A 479 -21.35 12.69 -13.63
C GLY A 479 -22.16 12.05 -12.50
N PRO A 480 -23.20 11.26 -12.82
CA PRO A 480 -24.04 10.66 -11.80
C PRO A 480 -23.36 9.46 -11.11
N TYR A 481 -23.54 9.35 -9.79
CA TYR A 481 -23.05 8.21 -8.99
C TYR A 481 -23.92 7.95 -7.76
N THR A 482 -23.59 6.90 -7.00
CA THR A 482 -24.20 6.62 -5.70
C THR A 482 -23.27 7.07 -4.58
N LEU A 483 -23.73 7.97 -3.72
CA LEU A 483 -23.07 8.29 -2.46
C LEU A 483 -23.67 7.42 -1.34
N ILE A 484 -22.84 6.72 -0.57
CA ILE A 484 -23.23 6.18 0.73
C ILE A 484 -22.69 7.11 1.80
N LEU A 485 -23.56 7.95 2.37
CA LEU A 485 -23.19 8.93 3.38
C LEU A 485 -23.65 8.45 4.77
N ASN A 486 -22.72 8.18 5.68
CA ASN A 486 -23.03 7.64 7.03
C ASN A 486 -23.99 6.44 6.97
N GLY A 487 -23.77 5.53 6.03
CA GLY A 487 -24.63 4.36 5.78
C GLY A 487 -25.92 4.61 4.98
N LYS A 488 -26.30 5.87 4.71
CA LYS A 488 -27.47 6.19 3.89
C LYS A 488 -27.12 6.27 2.41
N ARG A 489 -27.86 5.53 1.57
CA ARG A 489 -27.69 5.55 0.11
C ARG A 489 -28.40 6.76 -0.51
N ILE A 490 -27.67 7.54 -1.30
CA ILE A 490 -28.13 8.76 -1.96
C ILE A 490 -27.71 8.70 -3.43
N HIS A 491 -28.62 9.02 -4.34
CA HIS A 491 -28.28 9.19 -5.76
C HIS A 491 -27.81 10.63 -6.00
N ILE A 492 -26.62 10.79 -6.55
CA ILE A 492 -26.05 12.08 -6.90
C ILE A 492 -26.16 12.26 -8.42
N PRO A 493 -26.96 13.22 -8.92
CA PRO A 493 -26.96 13.60 -10.32
C PRO A 493 -25.73 14.43 -10.70
N SER A 494 -25.51 14.65 -11.99
CA SER A 494 -24.59 15.69 -12.47
C SER A 494 -25.13 17.08 -12.10
N GLY A 495 -24.23 18.01 -11.77
CA GLY A 495 -24.54 19.33 -11.23
C GLY A 495 -24.33 19.42 -9.72
N GLU A 496 -25.02 20.35 -9.09
CA GLU A 496 -24.96 20.58 -7.64
C GLU A 496 -26.14 19.90 -6.93
N THR A 497 -25.84 19.23 -5.82
CA THR A 497 -26.82 18.62 -4.91
C THR A 497 -26.48 19.04 -3.49
N SER A 498 -27.43 19.70 -2.81
CA SER A 498 -27.25 20.18 -1.43
C SER A 498 -28.38 19.67 -0.52
N PHE A 499 -28.03 19.18 0.66
CA PHE A 499 -29.00 18.68 1.65
C PHE A 499 -28.42 18.73 3.07
N ALA A 500 -29.29 18.75 4.08
CA ALA A 500 -28.87 18.69 5.48
C ALA A 500 -28.32 17.29 5.83
N LEU A 501 -27.21 17.25 6.58
CA LEU A 501 -26.67 16.06 7.18
C LEU A 501 -27.66 15.55 8.24
N GLN A 502 -28.22 14.36 8.02
CA GLN A 502 -29.17 13.73 8.93
C GLN A 502 -28.50 13.06 10.13
#